data_AF-A0A3N0WAK9-F1
#
_entry.id   AF-A0A3N0WAK9-F1
#
_cell.length_a   1.000
_cell.length_b   1.000
_cell.length_c   1.000
_cell.angle_alpha   90.00
_cell.angle_beta   90.00
_cell.angle_gamma   90.00
#
_symmetry.space_group_name_H-M   'P 1'
#
loop_
_entity.id
_entity.type
_entity.pdbx_description
1 polymer ?
#
loop_
_entity_poly.entity_id
_entity_poly.type
_entity_poly.pdbx_seq_one_letter_code
_entity_poly.pdbx_strand_id
1 'polypeptide(L)'
;MVNNFIYGVKNQIKTVSEYVVNEENLPDLDDTQTHYPRSYFGDGREGYYVQYFTKKELISDVLEHYERFPEIVSEERNEMFISSNANQKRKVKAIYDSYNE
;
A
#
# COMPACT_ATOMS: atom_id res chain seq x y z
N MET A 1 22.51 -2.32 3.08
CA MET A 1 21.68 -3.46 2.65
C MET A 1 20.65 -2.90 1.68
N VAL A 2 20.47 -3.53 0.52
CA VAL A 2 19.44 -3.17 -0.47
C VAL A 2 18.10 -3.76 -0.01
N ASN A 3 17.02 -2.99 -0.08
CA ASN A 3 15.68 -3.51 0.21
C ASN A 3 15.24 -4.49 -0.87
N ASN A 4 14.38 -5.44 -0.49
CA ASN A 4 13.67 -6.28 -1.46
C ASN A 4 12.58 -5.46 -2.17
N PHE A 5 12.30 -5.82 -3.42
CA PHE A 5 11.08 -5.35 -4.09
C PHE A 5 9.86 -5.91 -3.36
N ILE A 6 8.99 -5.03 -2.89
CA ILE A 6 7.73 -5.38 -2.23
C ILE A 6 6.64 -4.56 -2.89
N TYR A 7 5.73 -5.27 -3.56
CA TYR A 7 4.51 -4.73 -4.12
C TYR A 7 3.33 -5.57 -3.63
N GLY A 8 2.19 -4.95 -3.35
CA GLY A 8 0.96 -5.65 -3.01
C GLY A 8 -0.28 -4.79 -3.17
N VAL A 9 -1.41 -5.33 -2.73
CA VAL A 9 -2.68 -4.61 -2.66
C VAL A 9 -3.14 -4.59 -1.20
N LYS A 10 -3.48 -3.40 -0.70
CA LYS A 10 -3.95 -3.16 0.66
C LYS A 10 -5.41 -2.67 0.61
N ASN A 11 -6.24 -3.23 1.50
CA ASN A 11 -7.58 -2.72 1.73
C ASN A 11 -7.51 -1.38 2.47
N GLN A 12 -8.24 -0.38 1.97
CA GLN A 12 -8.35 0.96 2.55
C GLN A 12 -9.81 1.27 2.84
N ILE A 13 -10.03 2.07 3.89
CA ILE A 13 -11.36 2.52 4.29
C ILE A 13 -11.51 3.98 3.85
N LYS A 14 -12.67 4.32 3.30
CA LYS A 14 -13.07 5.71 3.06
C LYS A 14 -14.49 5.93 3.59
N THR A 15 -14.70 7.08 4.20
CA THR A 15 -16.03 7.56 4.56
C THR A 15 -16.73 8.12 3.32
N VAL A 16 -17.91 7.61 3.02
CA VAL A 16 -18.84 8.13 2.01
C VAL A 16 -19.90 9.01 2.68
N SER A 17 -20.49 9.93 1.93
CA SER A 17 -21.50 10.83 2.47
C SER A 17 -22.83 10.09 2.70
N GLU A 18 -23.59 10.54 3.70
CA GLU A 18 -24.94 10.02 3.96
C GLU A 18 -25.88 10.15 2.76
N TYR A 19 -25.67 11.17 1.91
CA TYR A 19 -26.43 11.31 0.66
C TYR A 19 -26.25 10.11 -0.27
N VAL A 20 -25.02 9.60 -0.40
CA VAL A 20 -24.71 8.42 -1.24
C VAL A 20 -25.25 7.14 -0.60
N VAL A 21 -25.26 7.06 0.74
CA VAL A 21 -25.81 5.92 1.49
C VAL A 21 -27.33 5.80 1.33
N ASN A 22 -28.05 6.91 1.25
CA ASN A 22 -29.51 6.94 1.13
C ASN A 22 -30.03 6.87 -0.32
N GLU A 23 -29.16 6.61 -1.30
CA GLU A 23 -29.56 6.57 -2.71
C GLU A 23 -30.12 5.18 -3.06
N GLU A 24 -31.43 5.12 -3.32
CA GLU A 24 -32.22 3.89 -3.56
C GLU A 24 -31.75 3.07 -4.79
N ASN A 25 -30.92 3.66 -5.66
CA ASN A 25 -30.38 3.04 -6.87
C ASN A 25 -28.97 2.44 -6.69
N LEU A 26 -28.35 2.57 -5.52
CA LEU A 26 -27.05 1.99 -5.23
C LEU A 26 -27.22 0.68 -4.45
N PRO A 27 -26.29 -0.30 -4.60
CA PRO A 27 -26.32 -1.51 -3.78
C PRO A 27 -26.27 -1.11 -2.31
N ASP A 28 -27.11 -1.72 -1.47
CA ASP A 28 -27.29 -1.39 -0.05
C ASP A 28 -25.95 -1.18 0.65
N LEU A 29 -25.59 0.09 0.85
CA LEU A 29 -24.45 0.49 1.66
C LEU A 29 -24.98 0.59 3.09
N ASP A 30 -24.92 -0.51 3.84
CA ASP A 30 -25.34 -0.54 5.25
C ASP A 30 -24.47 0.36 6.15
N ASP A 31 -23.34 0.88 5.65
CA ASP A 31 -22.41 1.74 6.37
C ASP A 31 -21.93 2.91 5.51
N THR A 32 -21.71 4.05 6.18
CA THR A 32 -20.93 5.20 5.71
C THR A 32 -19.47 4.88 5.39
N GLN A 33 -19.00 3.67 5.70
CA GLN A 33 -17.65 3.21 5.39
C GLN A 33 -17.65 2.27 4.19
N THR A 34 -16.84 2.61 3.19
CA THR A 34 -16.58 1.74 2.05
C THR A 34 -15.13 1.30 2.01
N HIS A 35 -14.91 0.10 1.49
CA HIS A 35 -13.61 -0.53 1.32
C HIS A 35 -13.16 -0.47 -0.13
N TYR A 36 -11.90 -0.12 -0.36
CA TYR A 36 -11.33 -0.12 -1.70
C TYR A 36 -9.90 -0.67 -1.73
N PRO A 37 -9.50 -1.36 -2.81
CA PRO A 37 -8.15 -1.83 -2.97
C PRO A 37 -7.23 -0.70 -3.46
N ARG A 38 -6.09 -0.52 -2.76
CA ARG A 38 -5.03 0.41 -3.13
C ARG A 38 -3.71 -0.35 -3.28
N SER A 39 -2.88 0.00 -4.26
CA SER A 39 -1.53 -0.56 -4.37
C SER A 39 -0.70 -0.24 -3.11
N TYR A 40 0.29 -1.06 -2.83
CA TYR A 40 1.17 -0.95 -1.67
C TYR A 40 2.61 -1.19 -2.11
N PHE A 41 3.48 -0.25 -1.78
CA PHE A 41 4.91 -0.36 -2.00
C PHE A 41 5.62 -0.48 -0.66
N GLY A 42 6.50 -1.47 -0.54
CA GLY A 42 7.28 -1.63 0.70
C GLY A 42 8.27 -0.49 0.91
N ASP A 43 8.66 0.27 -0.12
CA ASP A 43 9.60 1.39 -0.05
C ASP A 43 8.97 2.70 0.46
N GLY A 44 7.70 2.69 0.86
CA GLY A 44 7.01 3.86 1.41
C GLY A 44 6.42 4.81 0.38
N ARG A 45 6.49 4.50 -0.92
CA ARG A 45 5.75 5.25 -1.95
C ARG A 45 4.24 5.18 -1.72
N GLU A 46 3.55 6.27 -2.03
CA GLU A 46 2.10 6.34 -1.98
C GLU A 46 1.48 5.41 -3.04
N GLY A 47 0.52 4.60 -2.61
CA GLY A 47 -0.24 3.73 -3.50
C GLY A 47 -1.33 4.47 -4.28
N TYR A 48 -2.01 3.77 -5.18
CA TYR A 48 -3.13 4.28 -5.99
C TYR A 48 -4.25 3.24 -6.08
N TYR A 49 -5.45 3.69 -6.46
CA TYR A 49 -6.61 2.81 -6.62
C TYR A 49 -6.35 1.77 -7.71
N VAL A 50 -6.57 0.49 -7.40
CA VAL A 50 -6.45 -0.62 -8.37
C VAL A 50 -7.79 -1.32 -8.62
N GLN A 51 -8.89 -0.77 -8.12
CA GLN A 51 -10.22 -1.38 -8.16
C GLN A 51 -10.69 -1.72 -9.58
N TYR A 52 -10.31 -0.91 -10.55
CA TYR A 52 -10.74 -1.05 -11.94
C TYR A 52 -9.73 -1.78 -12.82
N PHE A 53 -8.65 -2.31 -12.25
CA PHE A 53 -7.64 -3.02 -13.02
C PHE A 53 -8.18 -4.40 -13.36
N THR A 54 -8.12 -4.75 -14.64
CA THR A 54 -8.19 -6.14 -15.07
C THR A 54 -7.00 -6.91 -14.51
N LYS A 55 -7.11 -8.24 -14.49
CA LYS A 55 -5.99 -9.12 -14.12
C LYS A 55 -4.72 -8.81 -14.92
N LYS A 56 -4.86 -8.50 -16.22
CA LYS A 56 -3.72 -8.18 -17.08
C LYS A 56 -3.08 -6.85 -16.70
N GLU A 57 -3.88 -5.82 -16.45
CA GLU A 57 -3.37 -4.51 -16.02
C GLU A 57 -2.67 -4.60 -14.67
N LEU A 58 -3.21 -5.36 -13.72
CA LEU A 58 -2.54 -5.58 -12.43
C LEU A 58 -1.20 -6.31 -12.59
N ILE A 59 -1.12 -7.31 -13.47
CA ILE A 59 0.14 -8.00 -13.77
C ILE A 59 1.13 -7.04 -14.44
N SER A 60 0.70 -6.28 -15.45
CA SER A 60 1.55 -5.29 -16.13
C SER A 60 2.08 -4.24 -15.16
N ASP A 61 1.24 -3.75 -14.25
CA ASP A 61 1.62 -2.77 -13.23
C ASP A 61 2.70 -3.32 -12.28
N VAL A 62 2.55 -4.57 -11.82
CA VAL A 62 3.56 -5.24 -11.00
C VAL A 62 4.90 -5.35 -11.75
N LEU A 63 4.86 -5.73 -13.03
CA LEU A 63 6.07 -5.88 -13.85
C LEU A 63 6.76 -4.54 -14.09
N GLU A 64 6.02 -3.48 -14.40
CA GLU A 64 6.56 -2.14 -14.61
C GLU A 64 7.26 -1.60 -13.36
N HIS A 65 6.69 -1.81 -12.17
CA HIS A 65 7.33 -1.41 -10.91
C HIS A 65 8.51 -2.29 -10.52
N TYR A 66 8.49 -3.57 -10.87
CA TYR A 66 9.63 -4.45 -10.67
C TYR A 66 10.82 -4.00 -11.52
N GLU A 67 10.60 -3.67 -12.79
CA GLU A 67 11.64 -3.18 -13.70
C GLU A 67 12.24 -1.85 -13.25
N ARG A 68 11.42 -0.94 -12.71
CA ARG A 68 11.88 0.36 -12.17
C ARG A 68 12.61 0.26 -10.83
N PHE A 69 12.41 -0.82 -10.08
CA PHE A 69 12.90 -0.91 -8.70
C PHE A 69 14.43 -0.75 -8.56
N PRO A 70 15.29 -1.36 -9.40
CA PRO A 70 16.73 -1.18 -9.31
C PRO A 70 17.17 0.27 -9.51
N GLU A 71 16.49 1.03 -10.38
CA GLU A 71 16.77 2.45 -10.63
C GLU A 71 16.39 3.30 -9.43
N ILE A 72 15.21 3.07 -8.86
CA ILE A 72 14.75 3.75 -7.64
C ILE A 72 15.74 3.51 -6.49
N VAL A 73 16.29 2.30 -6.41
CA VAL A 73 17.20 1.91 -5.33
C VAL A 73 18.62 2.46 -5.50
N SER A 74 19.04 2.76 -6.73
CA SER A 74 20.37 3.31 -7.01
C SER A 74 20.43 4.84 -6.93
N GLU A 75 19.29 5.52 -6.89
CA GLU A 75 19.22 6.97 -6.69
C GLU A 75 19.59 7.38 -5.26
N GLU A 76 20.68 8.16 -5.08
CA GLU A 76 21.15 8.65 -3.77
C GLU A 76 20.07 9.39 -2.96
N ARG A 77 19.22 10.17 -3.64
CA ARG A 77 18.07 10.89 -3.05
C ARG A 77 17.05 9.96 -2.38
N ASN A 78 17.03 8.67 -2.74
CA ASN A 78 16.11 7.68 -2.21
C ASN A 78 16.72 6.87 -1.06
N GLU A 79 18.02 7.01 -0.76
CA GLU A 79 18.72 6.22 0.27
C GLU A 79 18.05 6.26 1.64
N MET A 80 17.51 7.42 2.03
CA MET A 80 16.83 7.59 3.31
C MET A 80 15.50 6.82 3.40
N PHE A 81 14.77 6.67 2.29
CA PHE A 81 13.50 5.93 2.22
C PHE A 81 13.74 4.42 2.14
N ILE A 82 14.77 4.03 1.37
CA ILE A 82 15.18 2.63 1.21
C ILE A 82 15.79 2.11 2.52
N SER A 83 16.53 2.92 3.27
CA SER A 83 17.11 2.47 4.55
C SER A 83 16.11 2.47 5.72
N SER A 84 15.00 3.21 5.64
CA SER A 84 14.06 3.41 6.76
C SER A 84 13.30 2.14 7.19
N ASN A 85 13.08 1.18 6.29
CA ASN A 85 12.45 -0.11 6.65
C ASN A 85 13.27 -0.96 7.62
N ALA A 86 14.59 -0.78 7.65
CA ALA A 86 15.43 -1.39 8.67
C ALA A 86 15.09 -0.84 10.07
N ASN A 87 14.69 0.44 10.17
CA ASN A 87 14.30 1.08 11.43
C ASN A 87 12.90 0.67 11.90
N GLN A 88 11.96 0.40 10.98
CA GLN A 88 10.63 -0.08 11.35
C GLN A 88 10.67 -1.52 11.90
N LYS A 89 11.47 -2.42 11.30
CA LYS A 89 11.70 -3.77 11.85
C LYS A 89 12.36 -3.73 13.23
N ARG A 90 13.30 -2.80 13.46
CA ARG A 90 13.92 -2.58 14.79
C ARG A 90 12.93 -2.06 15.82
N LYS A 91 12.05 -1.12 15.46
CA LYS A 91 10.98 -0.63 16.35
C LYS A 91 10.00 -1.73 16.73
N VAL A 92 9.51 -2.51 15.75
CA VAL A 92 8.56 -3.61 16.01
C VAL A 92 9.21 -4.69 16.89
N LYS A 93 10.47 -5.03 16.62
CA LYS A 93 11.23 -5.97 17.46
C LYS A 93 11.41 -5.44 18.89
N ALA A 94 11.80 -4.17 19.06
CA ALA A 94 11.95 -3.56 20.38
C ALA A 94 10.64 -3.53 21.18
N ILE A 95 9.50 -3.28 20.51
CA ILE A 95 8.18 -3.34 21.14
C ILE A 95 7.87 -4.78 21.56
N TYR A 96 8.04 -5.76 20.66
CA TYR A 96 7.79 -7.17 20.98
C TYR A 96 8.68 -7.69 22.12
N ASP A 97 9.97 -7.34 22.11
CA ASP A 97 10.92 -7.71 23.16
C ASP A 97 10.48 -7.08 24.51
N SER A 98 9.98 -5.83 24.53
CA SER A 98 9.49 -5.15 25.75
C SER A 98 8.18 -5.72 26.35
N TYR A 99 7.42 -6.51 25.58
CA TYR A 99 6.21 -7.19 26.08
C TYR A 99 6.50 -8.58 26.64
N ASN A 100 7.69 -9.13 26.37
CA ASN A 100 8.06 -10.50 26.74
C ASN A 100 9.23 -10.56 27.75
N GLU A 101 9.62 -9.41 28.33
CA GLU A 101 10.38 -9.29 29.59
C GLU A 101 9.41 -9.08 30.76
#